data_AF-A0A8T4TEU5-F1
#
_entry.id   AF-A0A8T4TEU5-F1
#
_cell.length_a   1.000
_cell.length_b   1.000
_cell.length_c   1.000
_cell.angle_alpha   90.00
_cell.angle_beta   90.00
_cell.angle_gamma   90.00
#
_symmetry.space_group_name_H-M   'P 1'
#
loop_
_entity.id
_entity.type
_entity.pdbx_description
1 polymer ?
#
loop_
_entity_poly.entity_id
_entity_poly.type
_entity_poly.pdbx_seq_one_letter_code
_entity_poly.pdbx_strand_id
1 'polypeptide(L)'
;MVIRHASFDHKGGWYHYRIHAIKLSELCKDNLSPLQKYLEAVFEQCPHDYFQIGPRSSSLRFKLDNLDLKSVKNHDLCDWTKLGLERYNKRYNTAHSQVQVFMLENDSKTIAAEVPLWLEPEEAEFYQSLFRTNDPLTGHIDLLRIDDNKIWVLDYKPNASFEKFAATQVYFYALMLSKRTKIPLERFRCGYFDWKDCYLFKPDECNLPKIKRILDTY
;
A
#
# COMPACT_ATOMS: atom_id res chain seq x y z
N MET A 1 -15.10 -20.08 1.65
CA MET A 1 -14.67 -19.26 0.51
C MET A 1 -13.20 -18.90 0.74
N VAL A 2 -12.30 -19.18 -0.20
CA VAL A 2 -10.83 -19.02 0.01
C VAL A 2 -10.40 -17.55 -0.07
N ILE A 3 -10.98 -16.77 -0.98
CA ILE A 3 -10.79 -15.32 -1.09
C ILE A 3 -12.08 -14.64 -0.63
N ARG A 4 -12.00 -13.79 0.40
CA ARG A 4 -13.10 -12.94 0.86
C ARG A 4 -12.96 -11.58 0.20
N HIS A 5 -14.07 -10.94 -0.18
CA HIS A 5 -14.03 -9.65 -0.87
C HIS A 5 -15.17 -8.72 -0.45
N ALA A 6 -14.91 -7.41 -0.55
CA ALA A 6 -15.88 -6.34 -0.40
C ALA A 6 -15.60 -5.27 -1.47
N SER A 7 -16.64 -4.55 -1.89
CA SER A 7 -16.52 -3.44 -2.84
C SER A 7 -16.84 -2.14 -2.11
N PHE A 8 -15.95 -1.17 -2.22
CA PHE A 8 -16.09 0.12 -1.57
C PHE A 8 -16.18 1.22 -2.62
N ASP A 9 -17.25 2.02 -2.56
CA ASP A 9 -17.40 3.22 -3.37
C ASP A 9 -16.66 4.36 -2.67
N HIS A 10 -15.41 4.59 -3.07
CA HIS A 10 -14.55 5.62 -2.52
C HIS A 10 -14.20 6.65 -3.61
N LYS A 11 -13.73 7.83 -3.22
CA LYS A 11 -13.34 8.86 -4.19
C LYS A 11 -12.30 8.32 -5.17
N GLY A 12 -12.67 8.28 -6.45
CA GLY A 12 -11.85 7.71 -7.52
C GLY A 12 -12.42 6.45 -8.17
N GLY A 13 -13.44 5.82 -7.58
CA GLY A 13 -14.17 4.71 -8.15
C GLY A 13 -14.39 3.55 -7.17
N TRP A 14 -14.75 2.40 -7.72
CA TRP A 14 -14.96 1.18 -6.96
C TRP A 14 -13.63 0.49 -6.65
N TYR A 15 -13.31 0.37 -5.36
CA TYR A 15 -12.16 -0.37 -4.86
C TYR A 15 -12.61 -1.73 -4.36
N HIS A 16 -11.97 -2.79 -4.83
CA HIS A 16 -12.41 -4.15 -4.54
C HIS A 16 -11.45 -4.81 -3.56
N TYR A 17 -11.64 -4.51 -2.27
CA TYR A 17 -10.85 -5.07 -1.19
C TYR A 17 -10.98 -6.60 -1.15
N ARG A 18 -9.85 -7.29 -1.08
CA ARG A 18 -9.78 -8.76 -1.06
C ARG A 18 -8.73 -9.26 -0.09
N ILE A 19 -9.02 -10.36 0.58
CA ILE A 19 -8.05 -11.13 1.37
C ILE A 19 -8.11 -12.61 1.02
N HIS A 20 -6.98 -13.29 1.08
CA HIS A 20 -6.90 -14.74 0.94
C HIS A 20 -6.85 -15.38 2.33
N ALA A 21 -7.97 -15.94 2.80
CA ALA A 21 -8.15 -16.36 4.19
C ALA A 21 -7.13 -17.41 4.66
N ILE A 22 -6.81 -18.40 3.83
CA ILE A 22 -5.86 -19.47 4.19
C ILE A 22 -4.45 -18.89 4.34
N LYS A 23 -3.90 -18.26 3.28
CA LYS A 23 -2.59 -17.57 3.31
C LYS A 23 -2.49 -16.58 4.48
N LEU A 24 -3.56 -15.84 4.77
CA LEU A 24 -3.58 -14.92 5.91
C LEU A 24 -3.37 -15.66 7.24
N SER A 25 -4.14 -16.74 7.49
CA SER A 25 -4.00 -17.55 8.71
C SER A 25 -2.66 -18.29 8.82
N GLU A 26 -2.04 -18.62 7.68
CA GLU A 26 -0.78 -19.35 7.62
C GLU A 26 0.43 -18.44 7.81
N LEU A 27 0.42 -17.25 7.19
CA LEU A 27 1.54 -16.33 7.12
C LEU A 27 1.52 -15.23 8.19
N CYS A 28 0.34 -14.84 8.70
CA CYS A 28 0.22 -13.78 9.71
C CYS A 28 0.12 -14.33 11.13
N LYS A 29 1.03 -15.23 11.49
CA LYS A 29 1.12 -15.81 12.84
C LYS A 29 1.92 -14.92 13.80
N ASP A 30 1.82 -15.22 15.09
CA ASP A 30 2.62 -14.61 16.16
C ASP A 30 2.64 -13.07 16.09
N ASN A 31 3.80 -12.49 15.79
CA ASN A 31 4.05 -11.05 15.73
C ASN A 31 3.33 -10.35 14.56
N LEU A 32 2.70 -11.09 13.65
CA LEU A 32 1.90 -10.56 12.54
C LEU A 32 0.38 -10.75 12.75
N SER A 33 -0.04 -11.36 13.86
CA SER A 33 -1.46 -11.50 14.19
C SER A 33 -2.25 -10.18 14.25
N PRO A 34 -1.66 -9.01 14.62
CA PRO A 34 -2.37 -7.73 14.52
C PRO A 34 -2.72 -7.33 13.08
N LEU A 35 -1.90 -7.72 12.10
CA LEU A 35 -2.19 -7.48 10.69
C LEU A 35 -3.41 -8.29 10.25
N GLN A 36 -3.48 -9.57 10.61
CA GLN A 36 -4.65 -10.41 10.32
C GLN A 36 -5.93 -9.80 10.90
N LYS A 37 -5.90 -9.42 12.18
CA LYS A 37 -7.06 -8.81 12.86
C LYS A 37 -7.53 -7.54 12.16
N TYR A 38 -6.60 -6.67 11.77
CA TYR A 38 -6.93 -5.45 11.03
C TYR A 38 -7.59 -5.77 9.69
N LEU A 39 -6.98 -6.65 8.89
CA LEU A 39 -7.50 -7.01 7.57
C LEU A 39 -8.90 -7.66 7.66
N GLU A 40 -9.15 -8.48 8.67
CA GLU A 40 -10.48 -9.05 8.90
C GLU A 40 -11.50 -8.00 9.34
N ALA A 41 -11.11 -7.07 10.22
CA ALA A 41 -11.99 -6.01 10.74
C ALA A 41 -12.42 -4.99 9.69
N VAL A 42 -11.56 -4.71 8.69
CA VAL A 42 -11.86 -3.75 7.60
C VAL A 42 -13.15 -4.06 6.85
N PHE A 43 -13.57 -5.33 6.77
CA PHE A 43 -14.83 -5.69 6.12
C PHE A 43 -16.06 -5.10 6.79
N GLU A 44 -15.97 -4.77 8.08
CA GLU A 44 -17.09 -4.30 8.89
C GLU A 44 -16.84 -2.88 9.43
N GLN A 45 -15.58 -2.47 9.56
CA GLN A 45 -15.17 -1.28 10.32
C GLN A 45 -14.44 -0.24 9.45
N CYS A 46 -14.48 -0.36 8.13
CA CYS A 46 -13.88 0.64 7.24
C CYS A 46 -14.62 2.00 7.37
N PRO A 47 -13.93 3.11 7.72
CA PRO A 47 -14.55 4.42 7.84
C PRO A 47 -14.73 5.05 6.46
N HIS A 48 -15.78 4.64 5.74
CA HIS A 48 -16.01 5.01 4.34
C HIS A 48 -15.97 6.52 4.06
N ASP A 49 -16.45 7.34 5.01
CA ASP A 49 -16.49 8.80 4.86
C ASP A 49 -15.10 9.42 4.71
N TYR A 50 -14.06 8.83 5.35
CA TYR A 50 -12.69 9.35 5.26
C TYR A 50 -12.19 9.34 3.81
N PHE A 51 -12.59 8.32 3.04
CA PHE A 51 -12.17 8.11 1.66
C PHE A 51 -12.92 9.00 0.66
N GLN A 52 -13.85 9.85 1.12
CA GLN A 52 -14.55 10.82 0.28
C GLN A 52 -13.96 12.24 0.38
N ILE A 53 -13.37 12.58 1.53
CA ILE A 53 -12.95 13.95 1.85
C ILE A 53 -11.44 14.16 1.71
N GLY A 54 -10.65 13.19 2.18
CA GLY A 54 -9.25 13.43 2.52
C GLY A 54 -8.29 13.55 1.35
N PRO A 55 -7.06 14.06 1.61
CA PRO A 55 -5.97 13.85 0.69
C PRO A 55 -5.75 12.34 0.51
N ARG A 56 -5.51 11.91 -0.72
CA ARG A 56 -5.14 10.52 -1.01
C ARG A 56 -3.62 10.42 -1.06
N SER A 57 -3.05 9.35 -0.50
CA SER A 57 -1.60 9.09 -0.58
C SER A 57 -1.07 9.13 -2.02
N SER A 58 -1.84 8.61 -2.97
CA SER A 58 -1.53 8.65 -4.42
C SER A 58 -1.51 10.05 -5.03
N SER A 59 -2.05 11.06 -4.34
CA SER A 59 -2.04 12.47 -4.74
C SER A 59 -0.84 13.26 -4.20
N LEU A 60 -0.04 12.68 -3.31
CA LEU A 60 1.13 13.35 -2.73
C LEU A 60 2.22 13.60 -3.79
N ARG A 61 2.80 14.80 -3.79
CA ARG A 61 3.78 15.26 -4.80
C ARG A 61 5.03 15.85 -4.15
N PHE A 62 5.68 15.05 -3.32
CA PHE A 62 6.99 15.36 -2.75
C PHE A 62 7.81 14.08 -2.65
N LYS A 63 9.13 14.23 -2.47
CA LYS A 63 10.05 13.11 -2.26
C LYS A 63 10.38 12.98 -0.77
N LEU A 64 10.64 11.75 -0.36
CA LEU A 64 11.17 11.44 0.97
C LEU A 64 12.66 11.80 1.02
N ASP A 65 13.11 12.25 2.18
CA ASP A 65 14.52 12.41 2.50
C ASP A 65 15.11 11.03 2.89
N ASN A 66 16.40 10.81 2.65
CA ASN A 66 17.12 9.56 2.94
C ASN A 66 16.52 8.29 2.29
N LEU A 67 15.77 8.44 1.21
CA LEU A 67 15.24 7.30 0.45
C LEU A 67 16.38 6.55 -0.26
N ASP A 68 16.70 5.35 0.23
CA ASP A 68 17.57 4.40 -0.47
C ASP A 68 16.75 3.47 -1.37
N LEU A 69 16.37 3.98 -2.55
CA LEU A 69 15.56 3.23 -3.51
C LEU A 69 16.43 2.28 -4.35
N LYS A 70 16.24 0.97 -4.18
CA LYS A 70 16.94 -0.06 -4.94
C LYS A 70 16.14 -0.47 -6.17
N SER A 71 16.73 -0.30 -7.36
CA SER A 71 16.24 -0.95 -8.58
C SER A 71 16.72 -2.39 -8.61
N VAL A 72 15.80 -3.35 -8.59
CA VAL A 72 16.09 -4.77 -8.61
C VAL A 72 15.65 -5.37 -9.94
N LYS A 73 16.61 -5.90 -10.68
CA LYS A 73 16.35 -6.60 -11.95
C LYS A 73 15.92 -8.03 -11.69
N ASN A 74 15.05 -8.57 -12.53
CA ASN A 74 14.59 -9.96 -12.49
C ASN A 74 13.98 -10.36 -11.13
N HIS A 75 13.24 -9.43 -10.51
CA HIS A 75 12.52 -9.72 -9.28
C HIS A 75 11.24 -10.52 -9.58
N ASP A 76 10.83 -11.42 -8.69
CA ASP A 76 9.66 -12.29 -8.89
C ASP A 76 8.36 -11.50 -9.17
N LEU A 77 8.18 -10.34 -8.54
CA LEU A 77 7.12 -9.37 -8.80
C LEU A 77 6.96 -9.04 -10.29
N CYS A 78 8.05 -8.89 -11.04
CA CYS A 78 7.98 -8.60 -12.47
C CYS A 78 7.43 -9.80 -13.25
N ASP A 79 7.87 -11.01 -12.91
CA ASP A 79 7.39 -12.25 -13.54
C ASP A 79 5.90 -12.49 -13.24
N TRP A 80 5.49 -12.33 -11.98
CA TRP A 80 4.10 -12.42 -11.56
C TRP A 80 3.21 -11.39 -12.27
N THR A 81 3.70 -10.17 -12.43
CA THR A 81 3.00 -9.10 -13.17
C THR A 81 2.79 -9.50 -14.62
N LYS A 82 3.85 -9.95 -15.29
CA LYS A 82 3.80 -10.36 -16.69
C LYS A 82 2.77 -11.48 -16.88
N LEU A 83 2.84 -12.51 -16.04
CA LEU A 83 1.90 -13.63 -16.07
C LEU A 83 0.46 -13.18 -15.80
N GLY A 84 0.24 -12.25 -14.87
CA GLY A 84 -1.09 -11.70 -14.58
C GLY A 84 -1.68 -10.95 -15.77
N LEU A 85 -0.91 -10.06 -16.39
CA LEU A 85 -1.33 -9.32 -17.59
C LEU A 85 -1.63 -10.27 -18.76
N GLU A 86 -0.83 -11.32 -18.96
CA GLU A 86 -1.02 -12.29 -20.04
C GLU A 86 -2.22 -13.22 -19.82
N ARG A 87 -2.37 -13.75 -18.60
CA ARG A 87 -3.37 -14.79 -18.32
C ARG A 87 -4.76 -14.21 -18.00
N TYR A 88 -4.81 -13.03 -17.39
CA TYR A 88 -6.07 -12.47 -16.86
C TYR A 88 -6.64 -11.35 -17.74
N ASN A 89 -6.02 -11.01 -18.88
CA ASN A 89 -6.49 -9.95 -19.80
C ASN A 89 -7.93 -10.13 -20.32
N LYS A 90 -8.41 -11.37 -20.45
CA LYS A 90 -9.81 -11.65 -20.85
C LYS A 90 -10.77 -11.67 -19.67
N ARG A 91 -10.26 -11.84 -18.44
CA ARG A 91 -11.08 -11.93 -17.21
C ARG A 91 -11.29 -10.56 -16.56
N TYR A 92 -10.32 -9.66 -16.69
CA TYR A 92 -10.36 -8.33 -16.08
C TYR A 92 -9.95 -7.23 -17.07
N ASN A 93 -10.69 -6.12 -17.07
CA ASN A 93 -10.53 -5.03 -18.03
C ASN A 93 -9.40 -4.05 -17.69
N THR A 94 -8.88 -4.08 -16.46
CA THR A 94 -7.81 -3.17 -16.02
C THR A 94 -6.55 -3.95 -15.66
N ALA A 95 -5.39 -3.39 -16.01
CA ALA A 95 -4.09 -3.97 -15.65
C ALA A 95 -3.94 -4.18 -14.14
N HIS A 96 -4.46 -3.25 -13.32
CA HIS A 96 -4.47 -3.41 -11.85
C HIS A 96 -5.24 -4.66 -11.44
N SER A 97 -6.50 -4.81 -11.86
CA SER A 97 -7.30 -6.00 -11.52
C SER A 97 -6.66 -7.30 -12.01
N GLN A 98 -6.06 -7.28 -13.22
CA GLN A 98 -5.35 -8.44 -13.77
C GLN A 98 -4.21 -8.88 -12.84
N VAL A 99 -3.32 -7.94 -12.47
CA VAL A 99 -2.14 -8.22 -11.63
C VAL A 99 -2.55 -8.57 -10.21
N GLN A 100 -3.39 -7.74 -9.57
CA GLN A 100 -3.78 -7.89 -8.18
C GLN A 100 -4.49 -9.22 -7.92
N VAL A 101 -5.50 -9.57 -8.73
CA VAL A 101 -6.26 -10.81 -8.53
C VAL A 101 -5.42 -12.02 -8.91
N PHE A 102 -4.61 -11.94 -9.98
CA PHE A 102 -3.73 -13.04 -10.36
C PHE A 102 -2.73 -13.36 -9.25
N MET A 103 -2.07 -12.34 -8.70
CA MET A 103 -1.11 -12.54 -7.61
C MET A 103 -1.80 -13.05 -6.34
N LEU A 104 -2.95 -12.48 -5.96
CA LEU A 104 -3.71 -12.96 -4.80
C LEU A 104 -4.12 -14.43 -4.93
N GLU A 105 -4.46 -14.90 -6.13
CA GLU A 105 -4.82 -16.29 -6.39
C GLU A 105 -3.59 -17.20 -6.47
N ASN A 106 -2.50 -16.78 -7.12
CA ASN A 106 -1.42 -17.68 -7.56
C ASN A 106 -0.09 -17.51 -6.81
N ASP A 107 0.24 -16.31 -6.32
CA ASP A 107 1.46 -16.10 -5.54
C ASP A 107 1.21 -16.52 -4.08
N SER A 108 1.98 -17.50 -3.62
CA SER A 108 1.89 -18.01 -2.25
C SER A 108 2.09 -16.94 -1.16
N LYS A 109 2.78 -15.84 -1.49
CA LYS A 109 3.11 -14.78 -0.53
C LYS A 109 2.08 -13.66 -0.47
N THR A 110 1.24 -13.49 -1.51
CA THR A 110 0.25 -12.41 -1.58
C THR A 110 -0.98 -12.75 -0.74
N ILE A 111 -1.28 -11.90 0.25
CA ILE A 111 -2.35 -12.13 1.23
C ILE A 111 -3.57 -11.23 1.04
N ALA A 112 -3.40 -10.04 0.46
CA ALA A 112 -4.48 -9.08 0.29
C ALA A 112 -4.26 -8.15 -0.90
N ALA A 113 -5.35 -7.58 -1.41
CA ALA A 113 -5.35 -6.58 -2.47
C ALA A 113 -6.38 -5.49 -2.19
N GLU A 114 -6.11 -4.28 -2.68
CA GLU A 114 -6.95 -3.07 -2.50
C GLU A 114 -7.27 -2.78 -1.03
N VAL A 115 -6.27 -2.92 -0.16
CA VAL A 115 -6.45 -2.77 1.30
C VAL A 115 -6.69 -1.29 1.61
N PRO A 116 -7.85 -0.88 2.18
CA PRO A 116 -8.08 0.50 2.58
C PRO A 116 -7.34 0.82 3.87
N LEU A 117 -6.80 2.04 3.97
CA LEU A 117 -6.09 2.54 5.14
C LEU A 117 -6.22 4.05 5.27
N TRP A 118 -6.03 4.53 6.48
CA TRP A 118 -6.12 5.94 6.81
C TRP A 118 -5.15 6.34 7.93
N LEU A 119 -4.82 7.63 7.98
CA LEU A 119 -4.10 8.30 9.08
C LEU A 119 -4.91 9.53 9.49
N GLU A 120 -5.31 9.58 10.74
CA GLU A 120 -6.00 10.73 11.32
C GLU A 120 -4.97 11.83 11.67
N PRO A 121 -5.35 13.12 11.59
CA PRO A 121 -4.42 14.23 11.82
C PRO A 121 -3.66 14.18 13.16
N GLU A 122 -4.34 13.72 14.20
CA GLU A 122 -3.84 13.69 15.58
C GLU A 122 -2.81 12.56 15.80
N GLU A 123 -2.71 11.61 14.86
CA GLU A 123 -1.80 10.46 14.98
C GLU A 123 -0.35 10.76 14.57
N ALA A 124 -0.10 11.93 14.01
CA ALA A 124 1.19 12.33 13.46
C ALA A 124 1.47 13.82 13.68
N GLU A 125 2.52 14.13 14.43
CA GLU A 125 2.91 15.52 14.73
C GLU A 125 3.20 16.36 13.47
N PHE A 126 3.70 15.72 12.40
CA PHE A 126 4.00 16.39 11.14
C PHE A 126 2.74 16.71 10.32
N TYR A 127 1.60 16.12 10.63
CA TYR A 127 0.45 16.02 9.74
C TYR A 127 -0.01 17.37 9.21
N GLN A 128 -0.30 18.30 10.13
CA GLN A 128 -0.78 19.63 9.77
C GLN A 128 0.25 20.41 8.96
N SER A 129 1.53 20.30 9.32
CA SER A 129 2.60 21.00 8.59
C SER A 129 2.78 20.49 7.17
N LEU A 130 2.55 19.19 6.95
CA LEU A 130 2.78 18.51 5.68
C LEU A 130 1.58 18.58 4.75
N PHE A 131 0.38 18.25 5.26
CA PHE A 131 -0.83 18.13 4.46
C PHE A 131 -1.73 19.37 4.50
N ARG A 132 -1.56 20.23 5.52
CA ARG A 132 -2.30 21.50 5.67
C ARG A 132 -3.83 21.31 5.63
N THR A 133 -4.31 20.22 6.23
CA THR A 133 -5.72 19.88 6.35
C THR A 133 -5.96 19.08 7.63
N ASN A 134 -7.20 19.13 8.12
CA ASN A 134 -7.69 18.28 9.21
C ASN A 134 -8.45 17.04 8.69
N ASP A 135 -8.54 16.85 7.37
CA ASP A 135 -9.12 15.63 6.81
C ASP A 135 -8.12 14.47 6.91
N PRO A 136 -8.56 13.22 7.19
CA PRO A 136 -7.69 12.06 7.24
C PRO A 136 -7.00 11.75 5.90
N LEU A 137 -5.74 11.31 5.96
CA LEU A 137 -5.00 10.86 4.78
C LEU A 137 -5.49 9.46 4.49
N THR A 138 -5.81 9.16 3.23
CA THR A 138 -6.36 7.85 2.85
C THR A 138 -5.57 7.17 1.77
N GLY A 139 -5.77 5.85 1.64
CA GLY A 139 -5.07 5.04 0.67
C GLY A 139 -5.68 3.66 0.45
N HIS A 140 -5.34 3.08 -0.69
CA HIS A 140 -5.57 1.68 -1.00
C HIS A 140 -4.24 1.06 -1.40
N ILE A 141 -3.79 0.03 -0.68
CA ILE A 141 -2.60 -0.73 -1.07
C ILE A 141 -3.02 -1.71 -2.16
N ASP A 142 -2.37 -1.66 -3.32
CA ASP A 142 -2.63 -2.61 -4.40
C ASP A 142 -2.42 -4.06 -3.95
N LEU A 143 -1.27 -4.35 -3.31
CA LEU A 143 -0.91 -5.68 -2.85
C LEU A 143 -0.18 -5.68 -1.50
N LEU A 144 -0.58 -6.61 -0.63
CA LEU A 144 0.19 -7.01 0.54
C LEU A 144 0.76 -8.41 0.36
N ARG A 145 2.08 -8.56 0.56
CA ARG A 145 2.75 -9.86 0.65
C ARG A 145 3.38 -10.06 2.02
N ILE A 146 3.52 -11.32 2.44
CA ILE A 146 4.39 -11.71 3.54
C ILE A 146 5.55 -12.52 2.98
N ASP A 147 6.77 -12.05 3.23
CA ASP A 147 7.99 -12.76 2.83
C ASP A 147 9.05 -12.55 3.92
N ASP A 148 9.71 -13.63 4.33
CA ASP A 148 10.71 -13.63 5.41
C ASP A 148 10.25 -12.90 6.70
N ASN A 149 9.01 -13.16 7.12
CA ASN A 149 8.36 -12.49 8.28
C ASN A 149 8.37 -10.95 8.21
N LYS A 150 8.40 -10.39 6.99
CA LYS A 150 8.24 -8.96 6.69
C LYS A 150 6.94 -8.72 5.93
N ILE A 151 6.34 -7.57 6.18
CA ILE A 151 5.15 -7.08 5.50
C ILE A 151 5.59 -6.27 4.29
N TRP A 152 5.30 -6.77 3.10
CA TRP A 152 5.60 -6.07 1.85
C TRP A 152 4.38 -5.29 1.39
N VAL A 153 4.51 -3.97 1.38
CA VAL A 153 3.52 -3.02 0.89
C VAL A 153 3.90 -2.64 -0.53
N LEU A 154 3.08 -3.04 -1.48
CA LEU A 154 3.42 -3.01 -2.89
C LEU A 154 2.35 -2.28 -3.71
N ASP A 155 2.82 -1.46 -4.64
CA ASP A 155 1.97 -0.66 -5.54
C ASP A 155 2.34 -0.98 -6.99
N TYR A 156 1.37 -1.43 -7.78
CA TYR A 156 1.57 -1.69 -9.19
C TYR A 156 1.51 -0.38 -9.96
N LYS A 157 2.54 -0.09 -10.77
CA LYS A 157 2.65 1.14 -11.53
C LYS A 157 2.99 0.84 -12.97
N PRO A 158 2.03 0.92 -13.92
CA PRO A 158 2.34 0.77 -15.33
C PRO A 158 3.46 1.74 -15.74
N ASN A 159 4.59 1.21 -16.21
CA ASN A 159 5.80 1.97 -16.50
C ASN A 159 6.44 2.58 -15.23
N ALA A 160 6.72 1.71 -14.26
CA ALA A 160 7.26 2.06 -12.95
C ALA A 160 8.50 2.96 -13.05
N SER A 161 9.33 2.81 -14.09
CA SER A 161 10.52 3.63 -14.32
C SER A 161 10.25 5.13 -14.45
N PHE A 162 9.03 5.55 -14.79
CA PHE A 162 8.67 6.97 -14.92
C PHE A 162 8.04 7.57 -13.66
N GLU A 163 7.78 6.75 -12.64
CA GLU A 163 7.14 7.19 -11.42
C GLU A 163 8.08 8.04 -10.56
N LYS A 164 7.65 9.26 -10.24
CA LYS A 164 8.44 10.22 -9.45
C LYS A 164 8.09 10.19 -7.95
N PHE A 165 6.87 9.76 -7.62
CA PHE A 165 6.30 9.90 -6.28
C PHE A 165 5.70 8.59 -5.74
N ALA A 166 5.83 7.47 -6.47
CA ALA A 166 5.34 6.18 -6.02
C ALA A 166 5.96 5.77 -4.67
N ALA A 167 7.27 5.95 -4.46
CA ALA A 167 7.90 5.69 -3.17
C ALA A 167 7.25 6.46 -2.01
N THR A 168 6.87 7.73 -2.21
CA THR A 168 6.15 8.53 -1.22
C THR A 168 4.77 7.95 -0.94
N GLN A 169 4.01 7.61 -1.98
CA GLN A 169 2.71 6.96 -1.84
C GLN A 169 2.81 5.66 -1.02
N VAL A 170 3.75 4.78 -1.36
CA VAL A 170 3.94 3.48 -0.69
C VAL A 170 4.47 3.63 0.73
N TYR A 171 5.33 4.63 1.01
CA TYR A 171 5.77 4.93 2.37
C TYR A 171 4.58 5.30 3.27
N PHE A 172 3.69 6.18 2.80
CA PHE A 172 2.52 6.54 3.59
C PHE A 172 1.55 5.38 3.77
N TYR A 173 1.49 4.46 2.81
CA TYR A 173 0.76 3.20 3.01
C TYR A 173 1.33 2.37 4.15
N ALA A 174 2.65 2.19 4.19
CA ALA A 174 3.29 1.47 5.29
C ALA A 174 3.10 2.20 6.64
N LEU A 175 3.19 3.53 6.67
CA LEU A 175 2.98 4.32 7.88
C LEU A 175 1.55 4.17 8.42
N MET A 176 0.54 4.32 7.54
CA MET A 176 -0.86 4.11 7.91
C MET A 176 -1.10 2.70 8.43
N LEU A 177 -0.60 1.68 7.71
CA LEU A 177 -0.78 0.28 8.12
C LEU A 177 -0.06 -0.01 9.44
N SER A 178 1.14 0.56 9.65
CA SER A 178 1.86 0.50 10.92
C SER A 178 1.05 1.09 12.07
N LYS A 179 0.43 2.26 11.88
CA LYS A 179 -0.45 2.88 12.89
C LYS A 179 -1.68 2.02 13.21
N ARG A 180 -2.38 1.54 12.18
CA ARG A 180 -3.59 0.73 12.33
C ARG A 180 -3.33 -0.64 12.98
N THR A 181 -2.15 -1.22 12.76
CA THR A 181 -1.78 -2.55 13.28
C THR A 181 -0.88 -2.52 14.52
N LYS A 182 -0.31 -1.35 14.85
CA LYS A 182 0.75 -1.17 15.85
C LYS A 182 2.03 -1.98 15.59
N ILE A 183 2.23 -2.45 14.36
CA ILE A 183 3.46 -3.14 13.95
C ILE A 183 4.49 -2.06 13.56
N PRO A 184 5.73 -2.11 14.07
CA PRO A 184 6.73 -1.07 13.79
C PRO A 184 7.21 -1.12 12.32
N LEU A 185 7.56 0.05 11.76
CA LEU A 185 7.99 0.20 10.36
C LEU A 185 9.19 -0.69 9.98
N GLU A 186 10.05 -1.08 10.92
CA GLU A 186 11.17 -2.00 10.71
C GLU A 186 10.75 -3.38 10.18
N ARG A 187 9.47 -3.75 10.40
CA ARG A 187 8.86 -4.98 9.91
C ARG A 187 8.32 -4.86 8.48
N PHE A 188 8.36 -3.66 7.90
CA PHE A 188 7.82 -3.39 6.58
C PHE A 188 8.92 -3.32 5.52
N ARG A 189 8.55 -3.70 4.31
CA ARG A 189 9.27 -3.45 3.07
C ARG A 189 8.31 -2.79 2.11
N CYS A 190 8.80 -1.85 1.33
CA CYS A 190 7.97 -1.10 0.41
C CYS A 190 8.51 -1.26 -0.99
N GLY A 191 7.62 -1.25 -1.97
CA GLY A 191 8.05 -1.19 -3.35
C GLY A 191 6.94 -0.81 -4.31
N TYR A 192 7.36 -0.43 -5.50
CA TYR A 192 6.48 -0.29 -6.64
C TYR A 192 7.12 -0.93 -7.85
N PHE A 193 6.28 -1.47 -8.74
CA PHE A 193 6.76 -2.39 -9.76
C PHE A 193 5.85 -2.42 -10.98
N ASP A 194 6.41 -2.89 -12.09
CA ASP A 194 5.68 -3.40 -13.24
C ASP A 194 6.29 -4.72 -13.72
N TRP A 195 5.96 -5.13 -14.95
CA TRP A 195 6.42 -6.37 -15.56
C TRP A 195 7.92 -6.38 -15.89
N LYS A 196 8.62 -5.26 -15.73
CA LYS A 196 10.02 -5.08 -16.12
C LYS A 196 10.88 -4.52 -14.98
N ASP A 197 10.40 -3.49 -14.32
CA ASP A 197 11.14 -2.71 -13.34
C ASP A 197 10.53 -2.89 -11.95
N CYS A 198 11.38 -3.15 -10.95
CA CYS A 198 10.99 -3.28 -9.55
C CYS A 198 11.87 -2.35 -8.70
N TYR A 199 11.22 -1.52 -7.88
CA TYR A 199 11.88 -0.56 -7.01
C TYR A 199 11.50 -0.82 -5.56
N LEU A 200 12.50 -1.11 -4.72
CA LEU A 200 12.30 -1.54 -3.34
C LEU A 200 13.03 -0.63 -2.36
N PHE A 201 12.47 -0.45 -1.18
CA PHE A 201 13.10 0.32 -0.10
C PHE A 201 12.57 -0.10 1.27
N LYS A 202 13.24 0.38 2.32
CA LYS A 202 12.84 0.21 3.72
C LYS A 202 12.22 1.50 4.24
N PRO A 203 10.95 1.49 4.69
CA PRO A 203 10.29 2.72 5.12
C PRO A 203 10.84 3.26 6.44
N ASP A 204 11.41 2.42 7.31
CA ASP A 204 12.03 2.82 8.58
C ASP A 204 13.32 3.64 8.43
N GLU A 205 13.95 3.58 7.26
CA GLU A 205 15.16 4.36 6.95
C GLU A 205 14.83 5.71 6.26
N CYS A 206 13.55 5.93 5.90
CA CYS A 206 13.09 7.13 5.21
C CYS A 206 12.71 8.24 6.19
N ASN A 207 12.92 9.49 5.77
CA ASN A 207 12.46 10.67 6.50
C ASN A 207 11.49 11.49 5.66
N LEU A 208 10.60 12.20 6.35
CA LEU A 208 9.79 13.23 5.71
C LEU A 208 10.68 14.42 5.33
N PRO A 209 10.39 15.09 4.21
CA PRO A 209 11.14 16.27 3.82
C PRO A 209 11.09 17.31 4.93
N LYS A 210 12.22 17.96 5.22
CA LYS A 210 12.22 19.10 6.15
C LYS A 210 11.28 20.18 5.65
N ILE A 211 10.13 20.32 6.30
CA ILE A 211 9.21 21.41 6.03
C ILE A 211 9.87 22.66 6.60
N LYS A 212 10.31 23.57 5.74
CA LYS A 212 10.69 24.91 6.18
C LYS A 212 9.47 25.48 6.90
N ARG A 213 9.58 25.66 8.22
CA ARG A 213 8.62 26.49 8.93
C ARG A 213 8.66 27.84 8.20
N ILE A 214 7.54 28.25 7.62
CA ILE A 214 7.33 29.66 7.32
C ILE A 214 7.11 30.29 8.69
N LEU A 215 8.22 30.51 9.41
CA LEU A 215 8.28 31.52 10.44
C LEU A 215 8.63 32.81 9.70
N ASP A 216 7.78 33.80 9.90
CA ASP A 216 8.02 35.21 9.61
C ASP A 216 8.00 35.61 8.12
N THR A 217 6.79 35.81 7.60
CA THR A 217 6.53 36.97 6.74
C THR A 217 5.36 37.74 7.36
N TYR A 218 5.73 38.88 7.94
CA TYR A 218 4.99 40.02 8.49
C TYR A 218 3.49 40.11 8.16
#